data_AF-A0A8B6UT02-F1
#
_entry.id   AF-A0A8B6UT02-F1
#
_cell.length_a   1.000
_cell.length_b   1.000
_cell.length_c   1.000
_cell.angle_alpha   90.00
_cell.angle_beta   90.00
_cell.angle_gamma   90.00
#
_symmetry.space_group_name_H-M   'P 1'
#
loop_
_entity.id
_entity.type
_entity.pdbx_description
1 polymer ?
#
loop_
_entity_poly.entity_id
_entity_poly.type
_entity_poly.pdbx_seq_one_letter_code
_entity_poly.pdbx_strand_id
1 'polypeptide(L)' 'MYRADNQGNITSYAVYDSKGMIVKRVDVTGAAHANVSTPHVIEYGRNRLPDGTIRVQSPSTKLAPRPAKSDEIP' A
#
# COMPACT_ATOMS: atom_id res chain seq x y z
N MET A 1 7.12 -6.49 4.14
CA MET A 1 8.42 -5.77 4.02
C MET A 1 8.21 -4.33 4.48
N TYR A 2 9.20 -3.69 5.12
CA TYR A 2 9.08 -2.31 5.59
C TYR A 2 10.33 -1.48 5.23
N ARG A 3 10.17 -0.15 5.28
CA ARG A 3 11.25 0.84 5.29
C ARG A 3 11.25 1.56 6.63
N ALA A 4 12.41 1.89 7.14
CA ALA A 4 12.57 2.69 8.35
C ALA A 4 13.49 3.89 8.08
N ASP A 5 13.35 4.93 8.88
CA ASP A 5 14.32 6.03 8.92
C ASP A 5 15.58 5.65 9.70
N ASN A 6 16.53 6.58 9.83
CA ASN A 6 17.79 6.34 10.55
C ASN A 6 17.63 6.17 12.07
N GLN A 7 16.43 6.45 12.62
CA GLN A 7 16.11 6.26 14.03
C GLN A 7 15.37 4.93 14.26
N GLY A 8 15.08 4.18 13.19
CA GLY A 8 14.38 2.92 13.23
C GLY A 8 12.84 3.06 13.18
N ASN A 9 12.30 4.27 13.02
CA ASN A 9 10.85 4.45 12.90
C ASN A 9 10.40 3.95 11.53
N ILE A 10 9.33 3.16 11.49
CA ILE A 10 8.77 2.66 10.22
C ILE A 10 8.17 3.84 9.45
N THR A 11 8.65 4.04 8.22
CA THR A 11 8.15 5.10 7.32
C THR A 11 7.13 4.57 6.32
N SER A 12 7.23 3.28 5.98
CA SER A 12 6.22 2.58 5.18
C SER A 12 6.35 1.07 5.31
N TYR A 13 5.26 0.35 5.07
CA TYR A 13 5.29 -1.12 4.93
C TYR A 13 4.30 -1.63 3.89
N ALA A 14 4.60 -2.79 3.32
CA ALA A 14 3.77 -3.48 2.36
C ALA A 14 3.33 -4.84 2.89
N VAL A 15 2.05 -5.15 2.67
CA VAL A 15 1.40 -6.41 3.02
C VAL A 15 1.23 -7.24 1.75
N TYR A 16 1.55 -8.52 1.84
CA TYR A 16 1.48 -9.47 0.74
C TYR A 16 0.58 -10.62 1.13
N ASP A 17 -0.09 -11.22 0.16
CA ASP A 17 -0.84 -12.45 0.37
C ASP A 17 0.06 -13.69 0.39
N SER A 18 -0.54 -14.86 0.59
CA SER A 18 0.15 -16.15 0.63
C SER A 18 0.85 -16.55 -0.67
N LYS A 19 0.53 -15.88 -1.79
CA LYS A 19 1.17 -16.09 -3.10
C LYS A 19 2.28 -15.06 -3.37
N GLY A 20 2.63 -14.24 -2.38
CA GLY A 20 3.65 -13.21 -2.51
C GLY A 20 3.21 -11.98 -3.32
N MET A 21 1.90 -11.79 -3.55
CA MET A 21 1.39 -10.64 -4.29
C MET A 21 1.00 -9.51 -3.34
N ILE A 22 1.44 -8.28 -3.65
CA ILE A 22 1.16 -7.10 -2.82
C ILE A 22 -0.35 -6.81 -2.74
N VAL A 23 -0.87 -6.66 -1.53
CA VAL A 23 -2.27 -6.34 -1.22
C VAL A 23 -2.42 -4.84 -0.99
N LYS A 24 -1.55 -4.27 -0.15
CA LYS A 24 -1.56 -2.85 0.19
C LYS A 24 -0.18 -2.37 0.59
N ARG A 25 0.03 -1.06 0.47
CA ARG A 25 1.15 -0.35 1.08
C ARG A 25 0.60 0.73 2.01
N VAL A 26 1.14 0.80 3.22
CA VAL A 26 0.84 1.84 4.19
C VAL A 26 2.06 2.76 4.24
N ASP A 27 1.86 4.02 3.87
CA ASP A 27 2.86 5.07 4.01
C ASP A 27 2.57 5.76 5.35
N VAL A 28 3.46 5.61 6.33
CA VAL A 28 3.26 6.07 7.71
C VAL A 28 3.67 7.54 7.85
N THR A 29 4.79 7.90 7.24
CA THR A 29 5.30 9.28 7.15
C THR A 29 5.75 9.58 5.73
N GLY A 30 5.72 10.87 5.35
CA GLY A 30 6.23 11.32 4.05
C GLY A 30 5.25 12.23 3.30
N ALA A 31 5.34 12.20 1.97
CA ALA A 31 4.55 13.06 1.11
C ALA A 31 3.09 12.59 1.01
N ALA A 32 2.18 13.55 0.88
CA ALA A 32 0.79 13.29 0.56
C ALA A 32 0.64 12.76 -0.87
N HIS A 33 -0.36 11.90 -1.09
CA HIS A 33 -0.77 11.45 -2.42
C HIS A 33 -2.21 11.85 -2.68
N ALA A 34 -2.46 12.50 -3.83
CA ALA A 34 -3.80 12.97 -4.20
C ALA A 34 -4.50 13.78 -3.09
N ASN A 35 -3.75 14.66 -2.42
CA ASN A 35 -4.19 15.48 -1.28
C ASN A 35 -4.56 14.70 0.00
N VAL A 36 -4.22 13.41 0.09
CA VAL A 36 -4.34 12.62 1.32
C VAL A 36 -2.96 12.55 1.98
N SER A 37 -2.82 13.15 3.16
CA SER A 37 -1.59 13.14 3.94
C SER A 37 -1.32 11.78 4.56
N THR A 38 -0.06 11.45 4.78
CA THR A 38 0.31 10.30 5.60
C THR A 38 -0.16 10.50 7.05
N PRO A 39 -0.57 9.44 7.76
CA PRO A 39 -0.53 8.05 7.32
C PRO A 39 -1.70 7.69 6.39
N HIS A 40 -1.39 7.08 5.24
CA HIS A 40 -2.38 6.67 4.24
C HIS A 40 -2.08 5.30 3.65
N VAL A 41 -3.09 4.67 3.05
CA VAL A 41 -3.03 3.33 2.48
C VAL A 41 -3.34 3.36 1.00
N ILE A 42 -2.43 2.74 0.25
CA ILE A 42 -2.57 2.47 -1.18
C ILE A 42 -2.94 1.00 -1.35
N GLU A 43 -4.14 0.75 -1.86
CA GLU A 43 -4.65 -0.61 -2.11
C GLU A 43 -4.29 -1.08 -3.52
N TYR A 44 -3.91 -2.35 -3.64
CA TYR A 44 -3.57 -3.00 -4.91
C TYR A 44 -4.67 -3.99 -5.28
N GLY A 45 -5.27 -3.76 -6.45
CA GLY A 45 -6.33 -4.61 -6.97
C GLY A 45 -5.81 -5.93 -7.54
N ARG A 46 -6.73 -6.71 -8.09
CA ARG A 46 -6.43 -7.97 -8.78
C ARG A 46 -7.09 -7.99 -10.14
N ASN A 47 -6.28 -8.30 -11.16
CA ASN A 47 -6.75 -8.52 -12.50
C ASN A 47 -6.71 -10.02 -12.80
N ARG A 48 -7.85 -10.58 -13.22
CA ARG A 48 -7.96 -11.97 -13.66
C ARG A 48 -7.99 -12.00 -15.18
N LEU A 49 -6.99 -12.65 -15.77
CA LEU A 49 -6.87 -12.79 -17.21
C LEU A 49 -7.83 -13.88 -17.74
N PRO A 50 -8.13 -13.90 -19.06
CA PRO A 50 -8.98 -14.93 -19.66
C PRO A 50 -8.46 -16.36 -19.48
N ASP A 51 -7.15 -16.53 -19.36
CA ASP A 51 -6.48 -17.82 -19.09
C ASP A 51 -6.58 -18.25 -17.61
N GLY A 52 -7.23 -17.46 -16.76
CA GLY A 52 -7.39 -17.71 -15.34
C GLY A 52 -6.26 -17.19 -14.45
N THR A 53 -5.16 -16.69 -15.03
CA THR A 53 -4.03 -16.11 -14.29
C THR A 53 -4.46 -14.87 -13.52
N ILE A 54 -4.04 -14.76 -12.27
CA ILE A 54 -4.25 -13.56 -11.44
C ILE A 54 -2.96 -12.74 -11.42
N ARG A 55 -3.06 -11.46 -11.71
CA ARG A 55 -1.97 -10.49 -11.60
C ARG A 55 -2.33 -9.36 -10.66
N VAL A 56 -1.31 -8.77 -10.05
CA VAL A 56 -1.45 -7.52 -9.30
C VAL A 56 -1.89 -6.43 -10.26
N GLN A 57 -2.93 -5.70 -9.89
CA GLN A 57 -3.32 -4.47 -10.56
C GLN A 57 -2.71 -3.31 -9.80
N SER A 58 -1.86 -2.53 -10.48
CA SER A 58 -1.30 -1.31 -9.91
C SER A 58 -2.41 -0.34 -9.51
N PRO A 59 -2.22 0.43 -8.42
CA PRO A 59 -3.18 1.43 -8.00
C PRO A 59 -3.41 2.43 -9.13
N SER A 60 -4.67 2.77 -9.38
CA SER A 60 -4.97 3.78 -10.39
C SER A 60 -4.51 5.14 -9.89
N THR A 61 -3.83 5.91 -10.75
CA THR A 61 -3.54 7.33 -10.45
C THR A 61 -4.78 8.19 -10.29
N LYS A 62 -5.95 7.68 -10.72
CA LYS A 62 -7.26 8.32 -10.55
C LYS A 62 -7.92 8.01 -9.20
N LEU A 63 -7.45 7.00 -8.47
CA LEU A 63 -7.98 6.63 -7.17
C LEU A 63 -7.06 7.20 -6.09
N ALA A 64 -7.61 8.07 -5.26
CA ALA A 64 -6.89 8.56 -4.10
C ALA A 64 -6.64 7.40 -3.11
N PRO A 65 -5.50 7.39 -2.40
CA PRO A 65 -5.33 6.55 -1.24
C PRO A 65 -6.40 6.87 -0.19
N ARG A 66 -6.65 5.94 0.72
CA ARG A 66 -7.48 6.19 1.90
C ARG A 66 -6.60 6.57 3.10
N PRO A 67 -7.12 7.33 4.08
CA PRO A 67 -6.44 7.44 5.38
C PRO A 67 -6.16 6.07 6.01
N ALA A 68 -5.04 5.96 6.72
CA ALA A 68 -4.72 4.77 7.49
C ALA A 68 -5.60 4.69 8.74
N LYS A 69 -5.95 3.47 9.13
CA LYS A 69 -6.62 3.18 10.40
C LYS A 69 -5.58 3.13 11.52
N SER A 70 -6.02 3.31 12.77
CA SER A 70 -5.11 3.29 13.93
C SER A 70 -4.38 1.97 14.12
N ASP A 71 -4.99 0.83 13.77
CA ASP A 71 -4.38 -0.50 13.80
C ASP A 71 -3.36 -0.74 12.67
N GLU A 72 -3.30 0.16 11.69
CA GLU A 72 -2.35 0.12 10.57
C GLU A 72 -1.13 1.02 10.82
N ILE A 73 -1.07 1.76 11.92
CA ILE A 73 0.03 2.66 12.27
C ILE A 73 0.94 1.94 13.30
N PRO A 74 2.23 1.74 13.00
CA PRO A 74 3.17 1.05 13.90
C PRO A 74 3.52 1.80 15.17
#